data_AF-A0A3D1R124-F1
#
_entry.id   AF-A0A3D1R124-F1
#
_cell.length_a   1.000
_cell.length_b   1.000
_cell.length_c   1.000
_cell.angle_alpha   90.00
_cell.angle_beta   90.00
_cell.angle_gamma   90.00
#
_symmetry.space_group_name_H-M   'P 1'
#
loop_
_entity.id
_entity.type
_entity.pdbx_description
1 polymer ?
#
loop_
_entity_poly.entity_id
_entity_poly.type
_entity_poly.pdbx_seq_one_letter_code
_entity_poly.pdbx_strand_id
1 'polypeptide(L)'
;MPSLSAQLEVEVRTGLEAHIKALDQSIKEADAAMAAQLASDPEWARRLALLRSIPGIGPITARALLAGLPELGKLNRKSIAALTGLVPLNRDSGCMRGRRTTWGGRAEVRTALYMSSRQPSAPTRPPAPSTRA
;
A
#
# COMPACT_ATOMS: atom_id res chain seq x y z
N MET A 1 -47.33 14.19 7.01
CA MET A 1 -46.55 13.45 8.04
C MET A 1 -45.67 12.45 7.30
N PRO A 2 -44.33 12.52 7.41
CA PRO A 2 -43.46 11.51 6.79
C PRO A 2 -43.84 10.12 7.30
N SER A 3 -43.77 9.10 6.43
CA SER A 3 -44.14 7.73 6.79
C SER A 3 -43.18 7.17 7.84
N LEU A 4 -43.67 6.31 8.73
CA LEU A 4 -42.90 5.68 9.80
C LEU A 4 -41.62 4.97 9.27
N SER A 5 -41.70 4.42 8.05
CA SER A 5 -40.58 3.81 7.33
C SER A 5 -39.48 4.81 6.99
N ALA A 6 -39.83 6.02 6.54
CA ALA A 6 -38.87 7.06 6.19
C ALA A 6 -38.14 7.62 7.43
N GLN A 7 -38.82 7.64 8.59
CA GLN A 7 -38.22 8.04 9.86
C GLN A 7 -37.19 7.02 10.34
N LEU A 8 -37.52 5.72 10.27
CA LEU A 8 -36.60 4.63 10.62
C LEU A 8 -35.37 4.58 9.71
N GLU A 9 -35.53 4.81 8.40
CA GLU A 9 -34.39 4.84 7.47
C GLU A 9 -33.41 5.96 7.79
N VAL A 10 -33.91 7.14 8.14
CA VAL A 10 -33.08 8.29 8.53
C VAL A 10 -32.34 7.98 9.84
N GLU A 11 -33.03 7.42 10.83
CA GLU A 11 -32.42 7.08 12.12
C GLU A 11 -31.33 6.01 11.98
N VAL A 12 -31.58 4.93 11.24
CA VAL A 12 -30.60 3.88 10.97
C VAL A 12 -29.40 4.43 10.20
N ARG A 13 -29.63 5.25 9.16
CA ARG A 13 -28.54 5.86 8.39
C ARG A 13 -27.67 6.76 9.26
N THR A 14 -28.29 7.59 10.09
CA THR A 14 -27.58 8.49 11.00
C THR A 14 -26.73 7.71 12.01
N GLY A 15 -27.28 6.60 12.54
CA GLY A 15 -26.54 5.69 13.40
C GLY A 15 -25.33 5.06 12.71
N LEU A 16 -25.49 4.56 11.47
CA LEU A 16 -24.39 3.99 10.70
C LEU A 16 -23.31 5.02 10.37
N GLU A 17 -23.69 6.23 9.98
CA GLU A 17 -22.74 7.32 9.71
C GLU A 17 -21.94 7.71 10.96
N ALA A 18 -22.58 7.71 12.14
CA ALA A 18 -21.89 7.94 13.39
C ALA A 18 -20.87 6.84 13.70
N HIS A 19 -21.21 5.57 13.45
CA HIS A 19 -20.28 4.44 13.62
C HIS A 19 -19.11 4.52 12.63
N ILE A 20 -19.37 4.84 11.37
CA ILE A 20 -18.31 5.03 10.36
C ILE A 20 -17.35 6.14 10.81
N LYS A 21 -17.87 7.28 11.26
CA LYS A 21 -17.04 8.38 11.78
C LYS A 21 -16.20 7.97 12.99
N ALA A 22 -16.78 7.20 13.92
CA ALA A 22 -16.07 6.71 15.10
C ALA A 22 -14.93 5.75 14.71
N LEU A 23 -15.17 4.86 13.75
CA LEU A 23 -14.14 3.96 13.21
C LEU A 23 -13.05 4.73 12.46
N ASP A 24 -13.41 5.70 11.62
CA ASP A 24 -12.45 6.56 10.93
C ASP A 24 -11.55 7.32 11.91
N GLN A 25 -12.12 7.78 13.02
CA GLN A 25 -11.36 8.44 14.07
C GLN A 25 -10.41 7.47 14.78
N SER A 26 -10.88 6.27 15.10
CA SER A 26 -10.06 5.21 15.71
C SER A 26 -8.88 4.80 14.80
N ILE A 27 -9.11 4.74 13.48
CA ILE A 27 -8.06 4.47 12.48
C ILE A 27 -7.00 5.59 12.51
N LYS A 28 -7.43 6.86 12.51
CA LYS A 28 -6.49 8.00 12.55
C LYS A 28 -5.63 8.00 13.80
N GLU A 29 -6.21 7.68 14.95
CA GLU A 29 -5.50 7.61 16.22
C GLU A 29 -4.47 6.48 16.21
N ALA A 30 -4.85 5.29 15.72
CA ALA A 30 -3.92 4.18 15.55
C ALA A 30 -2.78 4.52 14.58
N ASP A 31 -3.08 5.18 13.45
CA ASP A 31 -2.07 5.63 12.48
C ASP A 31 -1.09 6.65 13.08
N ALA A 32 -1.59 7.58 13.89
CA ALA A 32 -0.76 8.56 14.59
C ALA A 32 0.14 7.90 15.63
N ALA A 33 -0.38 6.95 16.41
CA ALA A 33 0.40 6.18 17.38
C ALA A 33 1.51 5.37 16.70
N MET A 34 1.19 4.66 15.61
CA MET A 34 2.19 3.94 14.81
C MET A 34 3.26 4.87 14.25
N ALA A 35 2.87 6.05 13.77
CA ALA A 35 3.81 7.04 13.24
C ALA A 35 4.77 7.56 14.33
N ALA A 36 4.25 7.85 15.52
CA ALA A 36 5.05 8.29 16.65
C ALA A 36 6.07 7.21 17.08
N GLN A 37 5.64 5.95 17.15
CA GLN A 37 6.52 4.83 17.49
C GLN A 37 7.61 4.63 16.43
N LEU A 38 7.28 4.73 15.14
CA LEU A 38 8.28 4.64 14.06
C LEU A 38 9.27 5.80 14.05
N ALA A 39 8.84 7.00 14.48
CA ALA A 39 9.72 8.15 14.60
C ALA A 39 10.72 8.03 15.77
N SER A 40 10.39 7.23 16.79
CA SER A 40 11.29 6.98 17.92
C SER A 40 12.52 6.15 17.55
N ASP A 41 12.47 5.40 16.45
CA ASP A 41 13.60 4.60 15.95
C ASP A 41 14.27 5.29 14.74
N PRO A 42 15.52 5.77 14.90
CA PRO A 42 16.25 6.49 13.86
C PRO A 42 16.50 5.64 12.59
N GLU A 43 16.67 4.32 12.74
CA GLU A 43 16.91 3.45 11.59
C GLU A 43 15.64 3.29 10.76
N TRP A 44 14.49 3.13 11.41
CA TRP A 44 13.20 3.06 10.73
C TRP A 44 12.85 4.36 10.04
N ALA A 45 13.07 5.50 10.71
CA ALA A 45 12.87 6.82 10.11
C ALA A 45 13.72 7.00 8.84
N ARG A 46 15.00 6.60 8.88
CA ARG A 46 15.89 6.65 7.71
C ARG A 46 15.40 5.76 6.58
N ARG A 47 15.02 4.51 6.87
CA ARG A 47 14.53 3.56 5.84
C ARG A 47 13.21 4.04 5.21
N LEU A 48 12.30 4.61 6.01
CA LEU A 48 11.06 5.21 5.52
C LEU A 48 11.32 6.41 4.62
N ALA A 49 12.25 7.29 4.99
CA ALA A 49 12.62 8.45 4.18
C ALA A 49 13.17 8.02 2.81
N LEU A 50 14.03 6.98 2.80
CA LEU A 50 14.56 6.40 1.55
C LEU A 50 13.46 5.78 0.67
N LEU A 51 12.51 5.05 1.25
CA LEU A 51 11.40 4.49 0.46
C LEU A 51 10.49 5.58 -0.10
N ARG A 52 10.23 6.62 0.69
CA ARG A 52 9.38 7.76 0.29
C ARG A 52 10.03 8.69 -0.73
N SER A 53 11.34 8.60 -0.96
CA SER A 53 11.99 9.37 -2.04
C SER A 53 11.64 8.83 -3.42
N ILE A 54 11.06 7.62 -3.52
CA ILE A 54 10.62 7.04 -4.77
C ILE A 54 9.24 7.63 -5.14
N PRO A 55 9.10 8.23 -6.34
CA PRO A 55 7.80 8.75 -6.79
C PRO A 55 6.71 7.68 -6.74
N GLY A 56 5.55 8.04 -6.19
CA GLY A 56 4.42 7.12 -6.04
C GLY A 56 4.44 6.26 -4.77
N ILE A 57 5.53 6.24 -3.99
CA ILE A 57 5.55 5.54 -2.70
C ILE A 57 5.08 6.47 -1.56
N GLY A 58 3.85 6.25 -1.12
CA GLY A 58 3.26 6.95 0.03
C GLY A 58 3.69 6.38 1.40
N PRO A 59 3.33 7.04 2.50
CA PRO A 59 3.70 6.63 3.86
C PRO A 59 3.13 5.24 4.23
N ILE A 60 1.91 4.93 3.80
CA ILE A 60 1.28 3.62 4.06
C ILE A 60 2.04 2.51 3.35
N THR A 61 2.33 2.68 2.05
CA THR A 61 3.08 1.70 1.25
C THR A 61 4.50 1.51 1.77
N ALA A 62 5.18 2.59 2.17
CA ALA A 62 6.53 2.50 2.74
C ALA A 62 6.55 1.68 4.04
N ARG A 63 5.57 1.89 4.94
CA ARG A 63 5.42 1.10 6.17
C ARG A 63 5.10 -0.36 5.88
N ALA A 64 4.19 -0.61 4.95
CA ALA A 64 3.82 -1.96 4.51
C ALA A 64 5.02 -2.72 3.92
N LEU A 65 5.89 -2.04 3.16
CA LEU A 65 7.12 -2.63 2.63
C LEU A 65 8.12 -2.97 3.75
N LEU A 66 8.32 -2.08 4.72
CA LEU A 66 9.27 -2.36 5.80
C LEU A 66 8.79 -3.47 6.74
N ALA A 67 7.50 -3.49 7.07
CA ALA A 67 6.92 -4.53 7.92
C ALA A 67 6.79 -5.86 7.17
N GLY A 68 6.33 -5.82 5.93
CA GLY A 68 6.04 -7.01 5.12
C GLY A 68 7.23 -7.53 4.32
N LEU A 69 8.39 -6.86 4.32
CA LEU A 69 9.57 -7.25 3.54
C LEU A 69 10.90 -6.88 4.24
N PRO A 70 11.23 -7.49 5.39
CA PRO A 70 12.49 -7.24 6.11
C PRO A 70 13.75 -7.64 5.33
N GLU A 71 13.59 -8.42 4.26
CA GLU A 71 14.67 -8.85 3.36
C GLU A 71 15.06 -7.79 2.32
N LEU A 72 14.31 -6.68 2.25
CA LEU A 72 14.53 -5.59 1.31
C LEU A 72 15.91 -4.94 1.55
N GLY A 73 16.74 -4.91 0.52
CA GLY A 73 18.14 -4.47 0.59
C GLY A 73 19.14 -5.56 0.95
N LYS A 74 18.70 -6.77 1.32
CA LYS A 74 19.56 -7.95 1.56
C LYS A 74 19.51 -8.94 0.40
N LEU A 75 18.34 -9.14 -0.20
CA LEU A 75 18.14 -10.08 -1.31
C LEU A 75 18.18 -9.40 -2.67
N ASN A 76 18.46 -10.19 -3.71
CA ASN A 76 18.44 -9.75 -5.09
C ASN A 76 17.00 -9.40 -5.55
N ARG A 77 16.90 -8.47 -6.50
CA ARG A 77 15.63 -7.97 -7.09
C ARG A 77 14.70 -9.08 -7.57
N LYS A 78 15.22 -10.16 -8.15
CA LYS A 78 14.41 -11.30 -8.63
C LYS A 78 13.77 -12.07 -7.48
N SER A 79 14.54 -12.31 -6.41
CA SER A 79 14.05 -13.01 -5.22
C SER A 79 13.01 -12.16 -4.48
N ILE A 80 13.24 -10.85 -4.37
CA ILE A 80 12.26 -9.92 -3.82
C ILE A 80 10.97 -9.95 -4.65
N ALA A 81 11.06 -9.82 -5.97
CA ALA A 81 9.88 -9.82 -6.83
C ALA A 81 9.12 -11.16 -6.79
N ALA A 82 9.81 -12.28 -6.56
CA ALA A 82 9.18 -13.57 -6.32
C ALA A 82 8.52 -13.64 -4.93
N LEU A 83 9.18 -13.15 -3.87
CA LEU A 83 8.63 -13.09 -2.51
C LEU A 83 7.39 -12.20 -2.43
N THR A 84 7.36 -11.09 -3.14
CA THR A 84 6.18 -10.23 -3.27
C THR A 84 5.16 -10.78 -4.26
N GLY A 85 5.46 -11.88 -4.97
CA GLY A 85 4.57 -12.51 -5.94
C GLY A 85 4.23 -11.61 -7.14
N LEU A 86 5.18 -10.79 -7.59
CA LEU A 86 5.07 -9.95 -8.79
C LEU A 86 5.54 -10.67 -10.06
N VAL A 87 6.26 -11.78 -9.93
CA VAL A 87 6.84 -12.52 -11.05
C VAL A 87 5.91 -13.67 -11.48
N PRO A 88 5.65 -13.84 -12.79
CA PRO A 88 4.96 -15.02 -13.29
C PRO A 88 5.77 -16.30 -13.01
N LEU A 89 5.14 -17.29 -12.39
CA LEU A 89 5.76 -18.55 -12.04
C LEU A 89 5.33 -19.66 -13.01
N ASN A 90 6.18 -20.67 -13.17
CA ASN A 90 5.91 -21.85 -14.02
C ASN A 90 4.77 -22.67 -13.42
N ARG A 91 3.83 -23.10 -14.28
CA ARG A 91 2.72 -24.01 -13.93
C ARG A 91 2.90 -25.32 -14.68
N ASP A 92 4.06 -25.94 -14.50
CA ASP A 92 4.44 -27.13 -15.24
C ASP A 92 4.39 -28.35 -14.32
N SER A 93 3.82 -29.45 -14.79
CA SER A 93 3.79 -30.73 -14.08
C SER A 93 3.97 -31.88 -15.05
N GLY A 94 5.07 -32.62 -14.93
CA GLY A 94 5.41 -33.69 -15.89
C GLY A 94 5.41 -33.17 -17.33
N CYS A 95 4.57 -33.75 -18.18
CA CYS A 95 4.41 -33.36 -19.59
C CYS A 95 3.53 -32.11 -19.79
N MET A 96 2.82 -31.64 -18.76
CA MET A 96 1.97 -30.46 -18.85
C MET A 96 2.81 -29.19 -18.77
N ARG A 97 2.71 -28.34 -19.79
CA ARG A 97 3.23 -26.96 -19.77
C ARG A 97 2.07 -25.97 -19.66
N GLY A 98 1.88 -25.39 -18.48
CA GLY A 98 0.78 -24.47 -18.21
C GLY A 98 1.13 -23.01 -18.57
N ARG A 99 0.09 -22.17 -18.70
CA ARG A 99 0.29 -20.72 -18.83
C ARG A 99 0.92 -20.17 -17.54
N ARG A 100 2.01 -19.42 -17.66
CA ARG A 100 2.65 -18.73 -16.53
C ARG A 100 1.71 -17.68 -15.94
N THR A 101 1.54 -17.72 -14.64
CA THR A 101 0.68 -16.79 -13.88
C THR A 101 1.39 -16.36 -12.61
N THR A 102 1.07 -15.18 -12.10
CA THR A 102 1.50 -14.77 -10.75
C THR A 102 0.69 -15.54 -9.72
N TRP A 103 1.36 -16.19 -8.78
CA TRP A 103 0.71 -16.85 -7.65
C TRP A 103 1.63 -16.83 -6.42
N GLY A 104 1.06 -17.12 -5.25
CA GLY A 104 1.81 -17.14 -3.99
C GLY A 104 2.36 -15.76 -3.60
N GLY A 105 3.47 -15.78 -2.85
CA GLY A 105 4.13 -14.61 -2.29
C GLY A 105 3.35 -13.93 -1.17
N ARG A 106 3.82 -12.76 -0.74
CA ARG A 106 3.20 -11.90 0.27
C ARG A 106 2.14 -11.01 -0.39
N ALA A 107 0.90 -11.51 -0.42
CA ALA A 107 -0.21 -10.85 -1.10
C ALA A 107 -0.47 -9.41 -0.61
N GLU A 108 -0.32 -9.15 0.68
CA GLU A 108 -0.47 -7.82 1.27
C GLU A 108 0.52 -6.81 0.68
N VAL A 109 1.79 -7.20 0.54
CA VAL A 109 2.84 -6.35 -0.06
C VAL A 109 2.55 -6.09 -1.53
N ARG A 110 2.08 -7.12 -2.27
CA ARG A 110 1.64 -6.95 -3.66
C ARG A 110 0.49 -5.96 -3.78
N THR A 111 -0.52 -6.07 -2.92
CA THR A 111 -1.66 -5.15 -2.89
C THR A 111 -1.20 -3.73 -2.58
N ALA A 112 -0.32 -3.53 -1.59
CA ALA A 112 0.20 -2.21 -1.26
C ALA A 112 0.95 -1.56 -2.44
N LEU A 113 1.76 -2.34 -3.16
CA LEU A 113 2.48 -1.89 -4.36
C LEU A 113 1.54 -1.61 -5.55
N TYR A 114 0.51 -2.43 -5.72
CA TYR A 114 -0.52 -2.23 -6.75
C TYR A 114 -1.35 -0.98 -6.48
N MET A 115 -1.73 -0.74 -5.22
CA MET A 115 -2.50 0.44 -4.84
C MET A 115 -1.66 1.71 -4.97
N SER A 116 -0.36 1.67 -4.65
CA SER A 116 0.53 2.82 -4.84
C SER A 116 0.72 3.17 -6.31
N SER A 117 0.82 2.19 -7.20
CA SER A 117 0.98 2.46 -8.65
C SER A 117 -0.28 3.02 -9.32
N ARG A 118 -1.45 2.82 -8.70
CA ARG A 118 -2.73 3.37 -9.17
C ARG A 118 -2.96 4.82 -8.79
N GLN A 119 -2.25 5.34 -7.79
CA GLN A 119 -2.41 6.74 -7.42
C GLN A 119 -1.75 7.63 -8.47
N PRO A 120 -2.38 8.74 -8.88
CA PRO A 120 -1.75 9.71 -9.77
C PRO A 120 -0.52 10.27 -9.06
N SER A 121 0.67 9.92 -9.54
CA SER A 121 1.91 10.49 -9.05
C SER A 121 1.90 11.99 -9.38
N ALA A 122 2.08 12.86 -8.38
CA ALA A 122 2.27 14.28 -8.60
C ALA A 122 3.34 14.52 -9.68
N PRO A 123 3.21 15.54 -10.55
CA PRO A 123 4.10 15.75 -11.68
C PRO A 123 5.55 15.84 -11.21
N THR A 124 6.33 14.81 -11.52
CA THR A 124 7.75 14.75 -11.16
C THR A 124 8.56 15.61 -12.12
N ARG A 125 9.14 16.68 -11.57
CA ARG A 125 10.26 17.52 -12.05
C ARG A 125 10.10 18.13 -13.46
N PRO A 126 10.20 19.46 -13.62
CA PRO A 126 10.20 20.08 -14.94
C PRO A 126 11.35 19.52 -15.82
N PRO A 127 11.14 19.39 -17.14
CA PRO A 127 12.18 18.91 -18.06
C PRO A 127 13.45 19.76 -17.90
N ALA A 128 14.61 19.10 -17.91
CA ALA A 128 15.90 19.78 -17.82
C ALA A 128 15.99 20.86 -18.92
N PRO A 129 16.56 22.05 -18.63
CA PRO A 129 16.73 23.07 -19.66
C PRO A 129 17.55 22.45 -20.80
N SER A 130 17.01 22.48 -22.02
CA SER A 130 17.78 22.08 -23.19
C SER A 130 18.92 23.08 -23.33
N THR A 131 20.10 22.71 -22.87
CA THR A 131 21.35 23.35 -23.25
C THR A 131 21.54 23.08 -24.74
N ARG A 132 20.92 23.91 -25.58
CA ARG A 132 21.37 24.12 -26.95
C ARG A 132 22.55 25.08 -26.87
N ALA A 133 23.74 24.54 -27.08
CA ALA A 133 24.87 25.28 -27.62
C ALA A 133 24.66 25.47 -29.12
#